data_AF-A0A1V3PQU9-F1
#
_entry.id   AF-A0A1V3PQU9-F1
#
_cell.length_a   1.000
_cell.length_b   1.000
_cell.length_c   1.000
_cell.angle_alpha   90.00
_cell.angle_beta   90.00
_cell.angle_gamma   90.00
#
_symmetry.space_group_name_H-M   'P 1'
#
loop_
_entity.id
_entity.type
_entity.pdbx_description
1 polymer ?
#
loop_
_entity_poly.entity_id
_entity_poly.type
_entity_poly.pdbx_seq_one_letter_code
_entity_poly.pdbx_strand_id
1 'polypeptide(L)'
;MHHVSRPIQQVATDVKWPEYDLRGRPCPEPMQRALEFSDALEPGESVCVLTPLWPTPLLEVLDARGLQTRVYALASGGMRVLISRPDHDGTAGA
;
A
#
# COMPACT_ATOMS: atom_id res chain seq x y z
N MET A 1 -3.18 21.14 34.75
CA MET A 1 -2.69 21.18 33.36
C MET A 1 -2.46 19.73 32.94
N HIS A 2 -3.48 19.08 32.39
CA HIS A 2 -3.45 17.66 32.01
C HIS A 2 -3.19 17.57 30.50
N HIS A 3 -1.95 17.28 30.11
CA HIS A 3 -1.65 16.89 28.73
C HIS A 3 -2.04 15.41 28.61
N VAL A 4 -3.26 15.15 28.16
CA VAL A 4 -3.82 13.81 28.01
C VAL A 4 -3.11 13.11 26.85
N SER A 5 -2.37 12.07 27.21
CA SER A 5 -2.09 10.83 26.49
C SER A 5 -2.52 10.75 25.02
N ARG A 6 -1.55 10.81 24.10
CA ARG A 6 -1.63 10.17 22.78
C ARG A 6 -1.01 8.78 22.88
N PRO A 7 -1.79 7.67 22.90
CA PRO A 7 -1.23 6.34 22.70
C PRO A 7 -0.94 6.15 21.20
N ILE A 8 0.28 6.46 20.76
CA ILE A 8 0.77 6.12 19.41
C ILE A 8 1.65 4.86 19.47
N GLN A 9 1.04 3.69 19.58
CA GLN A 9 1.46 2.52 18.79
C GLN A 9 0.38 1.45 18.84
N GLN A 10 -0.53 1.59 17.88
CA GLN A 10 -1.39 0.60 17.25
C GLN A 10 -1.37 -0.82 17.82
N VAL A 11 -2.53 -1.20 18.35
CA VAL A 11 -3.04 -2.57 18.33
C VAL A 11 -2.95 -3.14 16.90
N ALA A 12 -1.98 -4.02 16.68
CA ALA A 12 -1.88 -4.83 15.48
C ALA A 12 -2.90 -5.98 15.54
N THR A 13 -4.18 -5.70 15.39
CA THR A 13 -5.21 -6.74 15.37
C THR A 13 -6.38 -6.34 14.47
N ASP A 14 -6.45 -6.95 13.28
CA ASP A 14 -7.49 -6.87 12.24
C ASP A 14 -7.65 -5.53 11.51
N VAL A 15 -6.55 -4.94 11.00
CA VAL A 15 -6.73 -4.02 9.86
C VAL A 15 -6.94 -4.86 8.59
N LYS A 16 -8.19 -5.09 8.23
CA LYS A 16 -8.55 -5.62 6.92
C LYS A 16 -8.44 -4.51 5.88
N TRP A 17 -7.22 -4.27 5.39
CA TRP A 17 -7.04 -3.43 4.22
C TRP A 17 -7.83 -4.02 3.04
N PRO A 18 -8.52 -3.18 2.26
CA PRO A 18 -9.25 -3.65 1.09
C PRO A 18 -8.27 -4.34 0.15
N GLU A 19 -8.60 -5.57 -0.25
CA GLU A 19 -7.79 -6.37 -1.16
C GLU A 19 -8.43 -6.41 -2.54
N TYR A 20 -7.68 -5.98 -3.55
CA TYR A 20 -8.14 -5.97 -4.93
C TYR A 20 -7.42 -7.02 -5.75
N ASP A 21 -8.19 -7.97 -6.29
CA ASP A 21 -7.65 -8.97 -7.22
C ASP A 21 -7.47 -8.36 -8.61
N LEU A 22 -6.21 -8.28 -9.06
CA LEU A 22 -5.83 -7.82 -10.39
C LEU A 22 -5.18 -8.93 -11.22
N ARG A 23 -5.22 -10.19 -10.75
CA ARG A 23 -4.56 -11.34 -11.39
C ARG A 23 -5.18 -11.73 -12.72
N GLY A 24 -6.47 -11.44 -12.91
CA GLY A 24 -7.20 -11.73 -14.14
C GLY A 24 -7.07 -10.68 -15.25
N ARG A 25 -6.30 -9.60 -15.06
CA ARG A 25 -6.24 -8.49 -16.03
C ARG A 25 -5.05 -8.59 -16.98
N PRO A 26 -5.22 -8.29 -18.28
CA PRO A 26 -4.12 -8.27 -19.23
C PRO A 26 -3.14 -7.14 -18.92
N CYS A 27 -1.85 -7.36 -19.15
CA CYS A 27 -0.86 -6.29 -19.08
C CYS A 27 -1.22 -5.18 -20.09
N PRO A 28 -1.21 -3.88 -19.72
CA PRO A 28 -0.72 -3.27 -18.47
C PRO A 28 -1.81 -2.86 -17.46
N GLU A 29 -3.07 -3.27 -17.64
CA GLU A 29 -4.16 -2.91 -16.72
C GLU A 29 -3.93 -3.19 -15.23
N PRO A 30 -3.33 -4.33 -14.78
CA PRO A 30 -3.13 -4.55 -13.35
C PRO A 30 -2.19 -3.51 -12.72
N MET A 31 -1.19 -3.04 -13.47
CA MET A 31 -0.30 -1.97 -13.01
C MET A 31 -1.06 -0.66 -12.89
N GLN A 32 -1.84 -0.29 -13.92
CA GLN A 32 -2.59 0.96 -13.92
C GLN A 32 -3.59 1.01 -12.77
N ARG A 33 -4.33 -0.09 -12.53
CA ARG A 33 -5.27 -0.19 -11.41
C ARG A 33 -4.58 -0.08 -10.06
N ALA A 34 -3.45 -0.74 -9.87
CA ALA A 34 -2.69 -0.63 -8.63
C ALA A 34 -2.20 0.80 -8.38
N LEU A 35 -1.76 1.51 -9.43
CA LEU A 35 -1.41 2.93 -9.34
C LEU A 35 -2.62 3.80 -8.98
N GLU A 36 -3.77 3.58 -9.62
CA GLU A 36 -5.02 4.31 -9.28
C GLU A 36 -5.41 4.12 -7.81
N PHE A 37 -5.36 2.89 -7.29
CA PHE A 37 -5.61 2.64 -5.86
C PHE A 37 -4.60 3.34 -4.97
N SER A 38 -3.32 3.29 -5.33
CA SER A 38 -2.25 3.96 -4.58
C SER A 38 -2.39 5.47 -4.60
N ASP A 39 -2.89 6.03 -5.70
CA ASP A 39 -3.14 7.47 -5.85
C ASP A 39 -4.30 7.92 -4.98
N ALA A 40 -5.37 7.10 -4.93
CA ALA A 40 -6.58 7.35 -4.14
C ALA A 40 -6.42 7.17 -2.62
N LEU A 41 -5.34 6.55 -2.14
CA LEU A 41 -5.09 6.39 -0.70
C LEU A 41 -4.95 7.75 0.01
N GLU A 42 -5.54 7.91 1.18
CA GLU A 42 -5.27 9.04 2.05
C GLU A 42 -4.00 8.80 2.90
N PRO A 43 -3.35 9.84 3.44
CA PRO A 43 -2.27 9.68 4.42
C PRO A 43 -2.72 8.83 5.62
N GLY A 44 -1.92 7.83 5.98
CA GLY A 44 -2.25 6.84 7.01
C GLY A 44 -3.06 5.64 6.52
N GLU A 45 -3.55 5.67 5.27
CA GLU A 45 -4.27 4.53 4.68
C GLU A 45 -3.35 3.50 4.04
N SER A 46 -3.92 2.32 3.78
CA SER A 46 -3.21 1.23 3.12
C SER A 46 -4.18 0.33 2.36
N VAL A 47 -3.71 -0.21 1.24
CA VAL A 47 -4.46 -1.11 0.34
C VAL A 47 -3.61 -2.32 -0.02
N CYS A 48 -4.27 -3.46 -0.22
CA CYS A 48 -3.64 -4.67 -0.74
C CYS A 48 -4.06 -4.88 -2.20
N VAL A 49 -3.11 -5.19 -3.08
CA VAL A 49 -3.41 -5.57 -4.46
C VAL A 49 -2.78 -6.92 -4.79
N LEU A 50 -3.53 -7.81 -5.45
CA LEU A 50 -3.03 -9.10 -5.91
C LEU A 50 -2.65 -8.99 -7.37
N THR A 51 -1.40 -9.31 -7.69
CA THR A 51 -0.83 -9.21 -9.03
C THR A 51 -0.44 -10.61 -9.54
N PRO A 52 -0.58 -10.89 -10.85
CA PRO A 52 -0.32 -12.23 -11.37
C PRO A 52 1.18 -12.57 -11.42
N LEU A 53 2.03 -11.54 -11.55
CA LEU A 53 3.48 -11.61 -11.67
C LEU A 53 4.12 -10.46 -10.89
N TRP A 54 5.45 -10.51 -10.71
CA TRP A 54 6.18 -9.51 -9.92
C TRP A 54 6.08 -8.12 -10.57
N PRO A 55 5.42 -7.13 -9.95
CA PRO A 55 5.15 -5.86 -10.60
C PRO A 55 6.32 -4.89 -10.37
N THR A 56 7.52 -5.24 -10.86
CA THR A 56 8.72 -4.40 -10.76
C THR A 56 8.48 -2.92 -11.11
N PRO A 57 7.85 -2.56 -12.25
CA PRO A 57 7.63 -1.15 -12.57
C PRO A 57 6.67 -0.44 -11.59
N LEU A 58 5.73 -1.17 -10.99
CA LEU A 58 4.85 -0.60 -9.96
C LEU A 58 5.67 -0.23 -8.70
N LEU A 59 6.57 -1.11 -8.28
CA LEU A 59 7.40 -0.89 -7.09
C LEU A 59 8.31 0.34 -7.27
N GLU A 60 8.93 0.49 -8.44
CA GLU A 60 9.75 1.67 -8.75
C GLU A 60 8.94 2.97 -8.68
N VAL A 61 7.71 2.98 -9.22
CA VAL A 61 6.85 4.17 -9.17
C VAL A 61 6.39 4.47 -7.75
N LEU A 62 6.10 3.45 -6.93
CA LEU A 62 5.66 3.64 -5.55
C LEU A 62 6.81 4.09 -4.63
N ASP A 63 8.00 3.54 -4.83
CA ASP A 63 9.24 3.97 -4.16
C ASP A 63 9.56 5.44 -4.49
N ALA A 64 9.48 5.82 -5.76
CA ALA A 64 9.66 7.21 -6.19
C ALA A 64 8.62 8.19 -5.59
N ARG A 65 7.44 7.69 -5.20
CA ARG A 65 6.40 8.47 -4.51
C ARG A 65 6.57 8.51 -2.99
N GLY A 66 7.57 7.84 -2.43
CA GLY A 66 7.78 7.72 -0.99
C GLY A 66 6.71 6.86 -0.29
N LEU A 67 6.02 5.99 -1.03
CA LEU A 67 5.01 5.10 -0.49
C LEU A 67 5.66 3.80 0.01
N GLN A 68 5.17 3.30 1.13
CA GLN A 68 5.70 2.06 1.71
C GLN A 68 5.03 0.87 1.04
N THR A 69 5.81 0.03 0.37
CA THR A 69 5.30 -1.18 -0.28
C THR A 69 5.89 -2.45 0.31
N ARG A 70 5.09 -3.52 0.42
CA ARG A 70 5.56 -4.85 0.80
C ARG A 70 4.96 -5.90 -0.11
N VAL A 71 5.83 -6.72 -0.68
CA VAL A 71 5.42 -7.79 -1.58
C VAL A 71 5.53 -9.14 -0.88
N TYR A 72 4.48 -9.96 -1.02
CA TYR A 72 4.42 -11.31 -0.48
C TYR A 72 4.03 -12.27 -1.60
N ALA A 73 4.80 -13.34 -1.79
CA ALA A 73 4.43 -14.42 -2.69
C ALA A 73 3.26 -15.22 -2.08
N LEU A 74 2.22 -15.49 -2.86
CA LEU A 74 1.05 -16.25 -2.41
C LEU A 74 1.20 -17.72 -2.80
N ALA A 75 0.80 -18.62 -1.90
CA ALA A 75 0.76 -20.06 -2.18
C ALA A 75 -0.18 -20.42 -3.35
N SER A 76 -1.23 -19.62 -3.58
CA SER A 76 -2.19 -19.80 -4.68
C SER A 76 -1.66 -19.33 -6.05
N GLY A 77 -0.43 -18.82 -6.11
CA GLY A 77 0.11 -18.18 -7.31
C GLY A 77 -0.20 -16.69 -7.38
N GLY A 78 0.77 -15.93 -7.89
CA GLY A 78 0.77 -14.47 -7.90
C GLY A 78 1.40 -13.87 -6.64
N MET A 79 1.28 -12.55 -6.52
CA MET A 79 1.92 -11.77 -5.48
C MET A 79 0.96 -10.76 -4.88
N ARG A 80 0.99 -10.65 -3.55
CA ARG A 80 0.27 -9.64 -2.78
C ARG A 80 1.18 -8.45 -2.55
N VAL A 81 0.79 -7.28 -3.02
CA VAL A 81 1.47 -6.03 -2.75
C VAL A 81 0.63 -5.23 -1.77
N LEU A 82 1.14 -5.06 -0.55
CA LEU A 82 0.61 -4.13 0.43
C LEU A 82 1.23 -2.76 0.13
N ILE A 83 0.39 -1.75 -0.01
CA ILE A 83 0.77 -0.38 -0.30
C ILE A 83 0.23 0.47 0.84
N SER A 84 1.11 1.21 1.49
CA SER A 84 0.80 2.02 2.66
C SER A 84 1.30 3.44 2.44
N ARG A 85 0.39 4.41 2.52
CA ARG A 85 0.79 5.81 2.52
C ARG A 85 1.06 6.22 3.97
N PRO A 86 2.31 6.52 4.35
CA PRO A 86 2.58 7.01 5.70
C PRO A 86 1.77 8.29 5.94
N ASP A 87 1.19 8.42 7.13
CA ASP A 87 0.58 9.68 7.56
C ASP A 87 1.71 10.69 7.67
N HIS A 88 1.84 11.55 6.65
CA HIS A 88 2.82 12.61 6.67
C HIS A 88 2.21 13.75 7.52
N ASP A 89 2.07 13.52 8.82
CA ASP A 89 1.86 14.58 9.81
C ASP A 89 3.12 15.46 9.74
N GLY A 90 2.96 16.57 9.03
CA GLY A 90 4.05 17.19 8.28
C GLY A 90 5.29 17.51 9.11
N THR A 91 6.45 17.12 8.60
CA THR A 91 7.72 17.88 8.60
C THR A 91 8.86 16.99 8.10
N ALA A 92 9.36 17.28 6.90
CA ALA A 92 10.76 17.19 6.44
C ALA A 92 10.76 17.19 4.90
N GLY A 93 11.51 18.02 4.16
CA GLY A 93 12.42 19.13 4.44
C GLY A 93 12.54 19.91 3.12
N ALA A 94 12.57 21.24 3.16
CA ALA A 94 13.78 22.08 3.26
C ALA A 94 14.34 22.42 1.87
#